data_AF-C4KL15-F1
#
_entry.id   AF-C4KL15-F1
#
_cell.length_a   1.000
_cell.length_b   1.000
_cell.length_c   1.000
_cell.angle_alpha   90.00
_cell.angle_beta   90.00
_cell.angle_gamma   90.00
#
_symmetry.space_group_name_H-M   'P 1'
#
loop_
_entity.id
_entity.type
_entity.pdbx_description
1 polymer ?
#
loop_
_entity_poly.entity_id
_entity_poly.type
_entity_poly.pdbx_seq_one_letter_code
_entity_poly.pdbx_strand_id
1 'polypeptide(L)'
;MVTPTSPNQVDIHQVKNKLSSILDFQGRKAEQVKQVLVSAAITRDSVENKAKQYCISPQTVRNYVEQTVIDKIMERIKKPSIKNLI
;
A
#
# COMPACT_ATOMS: atom_id res chain seq x y z
N MET A 1 0.47 38.93 -2.83
CA MET A 1 0.94 38.09 -3.94
C MET A 1 0.42 36.68 -3.65
N VAL A 2 -0.73 36.31 -4.21
CA VAL A 2 -1.28 34.96 -4.04
C VAL A 2 -0.72 34.11 -5.17
N THR A 3 0.15 33.16 -4.84
CA THR A 3 0.65 32.17 -5.80
C THR A 3 -0.54 31.31 -6.26
N PRO A 4 -0.76 31.12 -7.57
CA PRO A 4 -1.79 30.20 -8.03
C PRO A 4 -1.33 28.78 -7.72
N THR A 5 -1.96 28.14 -6.74
CA THR A 5 -1.77 26.70 -6.49
C THR A 5 -2.30 25.96 -7.72
N SER A 6 -1.39 25.46 -8.55
CA SER A 6 -1.73 24.64 -9.72
C SER A 6 -2.61 23.46 -9.28
N PRO A 7 -3.74 23.20 -9.97
CA PRO A 7 -4.73 22.18 -9.59
C PRO A 7 -4.25 20.72 -9.69
N ASN A 8 -2.94 20.49 -9.91
CA ASN A 8 -2.37 19.20 -10.26
C ASN A 8 -1.21 18.73 -9.36
N GLN A 9 -0.90 19.44 -8.26
CA GLN A 9 -0.10 18.83 -7.21
C GLN A 9 -0.98 17.83 -6.47
N VAL A 10 -0.96 16.59 -6.96
CA VAL A 10 -1.40 15.46 -6.16
C VAL A 10 -0.58 15.52 -4.88
N ASP A 11 -1.23 15.94 -3.80
CA ASP A 11 -0.57 16.17 -2.53
C ASP A 11 0.07 14.84 -2.09
N ILE A 12 1.40 14.81 -2.07
CA ILE A 12 2.17 13.58 -1.82
C ILE A 12 1.80 13.00 -0.45
N HIS A 13 1.42 13.85 0.51
CA HIS A 13 0.94 13.42 1.81
C HIS A 13 -0.43 12.74 1.71
N GLN A 14 -1.35 13.27 0.89
CA GLN A 14 -2.65 12.65 0.64
C GLN A 14 -2.51 11.28 -0.06
N VAL A 15 -1.62 11.15 -1.05
CA VAL A 15 -1.33 9.86 -1.72
C VAL A 15 -0.69 8.88 -0.74
N LYS A 16 0.28 9.33 0.03
CA LYS A 16 0.92 8.52 1.08
C LYS A 16 -0.11 8.01 2.09
N ASN A 17 -1.02 8.87 2.55
CA ASN A 17 -2.08 8.49 3.49
C ASN A 17 -3.07 7.50 2.87
N LYS A 18 -3.53 7.75 1.65
CA LYS A 18 -4.44 6.84 0.93
C LYS A 18 -3.80 5.46 0.74
N LEU A 19 -2.55 5.42 0.28
CA LEU A 19 -1.79 4.19 0.09
C LEU A 19 -1.55 3.47 1.43
N SER A 20 -1.16 4.19 2.48
CA SER A 20 -0.97 3.60 3.81
C SER A 20 -2.25 2.98 4.37
N SER A 21 -3.42 3.59 4.10
CA SER A 21 -4.73 3.04 4.47
C SER A 21 -5.11 1.78 3.67
N ILE A 22 -4.68 1.66 2.41
CA ILE A 22 -4.91 0.45 1.60
C ILE A 22 -4.00 -0.69 2.05
N LEU A 23 -2.76 -0.35 2.42
CA LEU A 23 -1.70 -1.25 2.84
C LEU A 23 -1.79 -1.51 4.35
N ASP A 24 -2.79 -2.26 4.79
CA ASP A 24 -2.94 -2.66 6.20
C ASP A 24 -2.03 -3.85 6.57
N PHE A 25 -0.74 -3.73 6.27
CA PHE A 25 0.24 -4.75 6.65
C PHE A 25 0.47 -4.74 8.16
N GLN A 26 0.57 -5.93 8.76
CA GLN A 26 0.90 -6.14 10.17
C GLN A 26 2.24 -6.89 10.32
N GLY A 27 2.96 -6.63 11.41
CA GLY A 27 4.21 -7.33 11.76
C GLY A 27 5.48 -6.45 11.68
N ARG A 28 6.62 -7.01 12.09
CA ARG A 28 7.88 -6.25 12.30
C ARG A 28 8.42 -5.57 11.04
N LYS A 29 8.18 -6.14 9.85
CA LYS A 29 8.65 -5.58 8.56
C LYS A 29 7.56 -4.83 7.81
N ALA A 30 6.34 -4.76 8.35
CA ALA A 30 5.20 -4.16 7.68
C ALA A 30 5.43 -2.69 7.33
N GLU A 31 5.92 -1.89 8.29
CA GLU A 31 6.16 -0.46 8.08
C GLU A 31 7.19 -0.19 6.98
N GLN A 32 8.29 -0.94 6.97
CA GLN A 32 9.31 -0.81 5.93
C GLN A 32 8.77 -1.25 4.55
N VAL A 33 7.94 -2.30 4.50
CA VAL A 33 7.27 -2.74 3.26
C VAL A 33 6.30 -1.66 2.75
N LYS A 34 5.54 -0.99 3.65
CA LYS A 34 4.70 0.15 3.28
C LYS A 34 5.53 1.28 2.68
N GLN A 35 6.67 1.62 3.29
CA GLN A 35 7.55 2.67 2.79
C GLN A 35 8.11 2.36 1.39
N VAL A 36 8.52 1.10 1.15
CA VAL A 36 8.97 0.65 -0.18
C VAL A 36 7.87 0.86 -1.22
N LEU A 37 6.65 0.38 -0.94
CA LEU A 37 5.54 0.43 -1.89
C LEU A 37 5.06 1.87 -2.14
N VAL A 38 4.96 2.69 -1.09
CA VAL A 38 4.63 4.11 -1.22
C VAL A 38 5.70 4.84 -2.04
N SER A 39 6.98 4.58 -1.76
CA SER A 39 8.08 5.20 -2.51
C SER A 39 8.08 4.78 -3.98
N ALA A 40 7.89 3.49 -4.26
CA ALA A 40 7.79 2.96 -5.61
C ALA A 40 6.60 3.60 -6.36
N ALA A 41 5.44 3.72 -5.72
CA ALA A 41 4.25 4.33 -6.30
C ALA A 41 4.43 5.82 -6.62
N ILE A 42 5.03 6.60 -5.70
CA ILE A 42 5.26 8.04 -5.90
C ILE A 42 6.29 8.27 -7.01
N THR A 43 7.38 7.49 -7.01
CA THR A 43 8.48 7.66 -7.97
C THR A 43 8.24 6.93 -9.29
N ARG A 44 7.14 6.18 -9.41
CA ARG A 44 6.81 5.31 -10.55
C ARG A 44 7.96 4.34 -10.91
N ASP A 45 8.66 3.91 -9.87
CA ASP A 45 9.85 3.06 -9.97
C ASP A 45 9.53 1.62 -9.56
N SER A 46 10.43 0.68 -9.83
CA SER A 46 10.17 -0.73 -9.53
C SER A 46 10.28 -1.02 -8.03
N VAL A 47 9.45 -1.95 -7.56
CA VAL A 47 9.52 -2.46 -6.18
C VAL A 47 10.87 -3.11 -5.92
N GLU A 48 11.48 -3.76 -6.91
CA GLU A 48 12.78 -4.39 -6.78
C GLU A 48 13.89 -3.38 -6.50
N ASN A 49 13.87 -2.25 -7.23
CA ASN A 49 14.84 -1.19 -7.04
C ASN A 49 14.64 -0.49 -5.69
N LYS A 50 13.40 -0.16 -5.33
CA LYS A 50 13.08 0.45 -4.02
C LYS A 50 13.36 -0.49 -2.86
N ALA A 51 13.01 -1.77 -2.94
CA ALA A 51 13.25 -2.72 -1.86
C ALA A 51 14.74 -2.81 -1.51
N LYS A 52 15.63 -2.79 -2.51
CA LYS A 52 17.08 -2.70 -2.29
C LYS A 52 17.48 -1.45 -1.51
N GLN A 53 16.93 -0.27 -1.84
CA GLN A 53 17.24 0.98 -1.14
C GLN A 53 16.83 0.95 0.34
N TYR A 54 15.78 0.21 0.68
CA TYR A 54 15.30 0.04 2.06
C TYR A 54 15.89 -1.20 2.75
N CYS A 55 16.91 -1.85 2.17
CA CYS A 55 17.52 -3.09 2.68
C CYS A 55 16.51 -4.22 2.92
N ILE A 56 15.48 -4.32 2.07
CA ILE A 56 14.47 -5.37 2.10
C ILE A 56 14.58 -6.22 0.84
N SER A 57 14.41 -7.53 0.99
CA SER A 57 14.30 -8.42 -0.16
C SER A 57 12.99 -8.13 -0.92
N PRO A 58 13.03 -7.94 -2.25
CA PRO A 58 11.83 -7.79 -3.07
C PRO A 58 10.81 -8.92 -2.84
N GLN A 59 11.29 -10.14 -2.56
CA GLN A 59 10.44 -11.28 -2.21
C GLN A 59 9.67 -11.07 -0.91
N THR A 60 10.27 -10.39 0.08
CA THR A 60 9.55 -10.04 1.31
C THR A 60 8.40 -9.08 1.02
N VAL A 61 8.61 -8.07 0.19
CA VAL A 61 7.53 -7.13 -0.21
C VAL A 61 6.41 -7.89 -0.92
N ARG A 62 6.77 -8.79 -1.86
CA ARG A 62 5.81 -9.62 -2.58
C ARG A 62 4.98 -10.50 -1.64
N ASN A 63 5.62 -11.20 -0.71
CA ASN A 63 4.94 -12.08 0.24
C ASN A 63 3.90 -11.32 1.08
N TYR A 64 4.21 -10.10 1.53
CA TYR A 64 3.28 -9.26 2.30
C TYR A 64 2.07 -8.83 1.46
N VAL A 65 2.29 -8.47 0.18
CA VAL A 65 1.22 -8.13 -0.75
C VAL A 65 0.34 -9.35 -1.01
N GLU A 66 0.94 -10.51 -1.31
CA GLU A 66 0.23 -11.76 -1.57
C GLU A 66 -0.64 -12.17 -0.37
N GLN A 67 -0.10 -12.15 0.85
CA GLN A 67 -0.87 -12.45 2.06
C GLN A 67 -2.05 -11.49 2.26
N THR A 68 -1.85 -10.20 2.02
CA THR A 68 -2.92 -9.19 2.17
C THR A 68 -4.01 -9.35 1.13
N VAL A 69 -3.65 -9.70 -0.11
CA VAL A 69 -4.62 -9.98 -1.16
C VAL A 69 -5.43 -11.24 -0.81
N ILE A 70 -4.76 -12.31 -0.36
CA ILE A 70 -5.41 -13.54 0.08
C ILE A 70 -6.38 -13.26 1.23
N ASP A 71 -5.94 -12.52 2.26
CA ASP A 71 -6.76 -12.22 3.43
C ASP A 71 -7.99 -11.38 3.06
N LYS A 72 -7.82 -10.32 2.23
CA LYS A 72 -8.95 -9.52 1.72
C LYS A 72 -9.92 -10.33 0.86
N ILE A 73 -9.42 -11.25 0.04
CA ILE A 73 -10.27 -12.17 -0.73
C ILE A 73 -11.05 -13.07 0.22
N MET A 74 -10.40 -13.66 1.23
CA MET A 74 -11.07 -14.49 2.23
C MET A 74 -12.11 -13.71 3.06
N GLU A 75 -11.81 -12.48 3.46
CA GLU A 75 -12.77 -11.62 4.16
C GLU A 75 -14.00 -11.35 3.29
N ARG A 76 -13.79 -11.04 2.00
CA ARG A 76 -14.88 -10.83 1.03
C ARG A 76 -15.68 -12.09 0.75
N ILE A 77 -15.06 -13.27 0.80
CA ILE A 77 -15.75 -14.57 0.65
C ILE A 77 -16.52 -14.96 1.92
N LYS A 78 -16.08 -14.53 3.11
CA LYS A 78 -16.81 -14.74 4.38
C LYS A 78 -17.99 -13.77 4.55
N LYS A 79 -17.86 -12.53 4.07
CA LYS A 79 -18.91 -11.49 4.12
C LYS A 79 -20.23 -11.73 3.35
N PRO A 80 -20.35 -12.57 2.29
CA PRO A 80 -21.63 -12.76 1.61
C PRO A 80 -22.58 -13.70 2.37
N SER A 81 -22.11 -14.47 3.36
CA SER A 81 -22.95 -15.46 4.06
C SER A 81 -23.82 -14.91 5.19
N ILE A 82 -23.66 -13.65 5.63
CA ILE A 82 -24.42 -13.08 6.77
C ILE A 82 -25.37 -11.94 6.34
N LYS A 83 -25.68 -11.81 5.04
CA LYS A 83 -26.66 -10.80 4.58
C LYS A 83 -27.99 -11.36 4.06
N ASN A 84 -28.19 -12.67 4.14
CA ASN A 84 -29.43 -13.34 3.71
C ASN A 84 -30.11 -14.19 4.80
N LEU A 85 -29.81 -13.95 6.08
CA LEU A 85 -30.46 -14.65 7.19
C LEU A 85 -31.03 -13.67 8.23
N ILE A 86 -31.85 -12.71 7.80
CA ILE A 86 -32.90 -12.09 8.63
C ILE A 86 -34.01 -11.58 7.71
#